data_AF-A0A2A7WPP0-F1
#
_entry.id   AF-A0A2A7WPP0-F1
#
_cell.length_a   1.000
_cell.length_b   1.000
_cell.length_c   1.000
_cell.angle_alpha   90.00
_cell.angle_beta   90.00
_cell.angle_gamma   90.00
#
_symmetry.space_group_name_H-M   'P 1'
#
loop_
_entity.id
_entity.type
_entity.pdbx_description
1 polymer ?
#
loop_
_entity_poly.entity_id
_entity_poly.type
_entity_poly.pdbx_seq_one_letter_code
_entity_poly.pdbx_strand_id
1 'polypeptide(L)'
;MTLLDQFIASLGFQISKIASFRFQSFWKALFYLLILILLSGSIIAATKLSKSESIAKQIQNLPNDFIINSEGATSLNEVLQIKLPQVDTVIVLGENSSQQVSLQGFKNVIYLDAKNWSVGRVSYPTKQLNYEYFPFLKDKELTKSDLIQISKNLDETIKTFTPLYQYVHLFLNLIVHLLLISILAFAGSSFRKLLPITYKEVWIITCYGITAPILVKTFIELLGFTIPMLTTFYWIVVALFSILTIRHIHLSEEIVNQAS
;
A
#
# COMPACT_ATOMS: atom_id res chain seq x y z
N MET A 1 6.88 7.93 30.73
CA MET A 1 6.61 6.76 29.86
C MET A 1 7.51 6.85 28.66
N THR A 2 8.24 5.79 28.38
CA THR A 2 9.15 5.71 27.23
C THR A 2 8.37 5.50 25.93
N LEU A 3 8.99 5.74 24.77
CA LEU A 3 8.38 5.43 23.47
C LEU A 3 8.05 3.93 23.33
N LEU A 4 8.85 3.07 23.97
CA LEU A 4 8.61 1.62 23.98
C LEU A 4 7.33 1.26 24.74
N ASP A 5 7.09 1.89 25.90
CA ASP A 5 5.85 1.68 26.66
C ASP A 5 4.62 2.10 25.85
N GLN A 6 4.73 3.22 25.14
CA GLN A 6 3.66 3.71 24.26
C GLN A 6 3.42 2.75 23.10
N PHE A 7 4.48 2.23 22.49
CA PHE A 7 4.40 1.24 21.43
C PHE A 7 3.74 -0.06 21.90
N ILE A 8 4.17 -0.63 23.03
CA ILE A 8 3.62 -1.88 23.57
C ILE A 8 2.14 -1.70 23.94
N ALA A 9 1.79 -0.58 24.60
CA ALA A 9 0.40 -0.30 24.94
C ALA A 9 -0.48 -0.15 23.69
N SER A 10 0.01 0.56 22.67
CA SER A 10 -0.68 0.79 21.40
C SER A 10 -0.84 -0.48 20.58
N LEU A 11 0.19 -1.34 20.56
CA LEU A 11 0.17 -2.63 19.87
C LEU A 11 -0.84 -3.59 20.51
N GLY A 12 -0.89 -3.65 21.84
CA GLY A 12 -1.82 -4.50 22.58
C GLY A 12 -3.23 -3.91 22.73
N PHE A 13 -3.54 -2.77 22.10
CA PHE A 13 -4.78 -2.02 22.30
C PHE A 13 -5.18 -1.88 23.78
N GLN A 14 -4.21 -1.51 24.63
CA GLN A 14 -4.43 -1.31 26.06
C GLN A 14 -5.21 -0.01 26.30
N ILE A 15 -6.54 -0.06 26.14
CA ILE A 15 -7.45 1.10 26.16
C ILE A 15 -7.23 1.96 27.41
N SER A 16 -7.09 1.36 28.60
CA SER A 16 -6.90 2.10 29.85
C SER A 16 -5.61 2.92 29.85
N LYS A 17 -4.50 2.37 29.35
CA LYS A 17 -3.23 3.10 29.25
C LYS A 17 -3.31 4.19 28.19
N ILE A 18 -3.89 3.89 27.02
CA ILE A 18 -3.98 4.86 25.92
C ILE A 18 -4.90 6.02 26.28
N ALA A 19 -5.97 5.76 27.04
CA ALA A 19 -6.83 6.80 27.61
C ALA A 19 -6.03 7.81 28.46
N SER A 20 -5.02 7.36 29.21
CA SER A 20 -4.15 8.27 29.97
C SER A 20 -3.22 9.11 29.07
N PHE A 21 -2.94 8.66 27.84
CA PHE A 21 -2.04 9.36 26.91
C PHE A 21 -2.68 10.58 26.28
N ARG A 22 -4.00 10.76 26.41
CA ARG A 22 -4.74 11.91 25.86
C ARG A 22 -4.18 13.27 26.31
N PHE A 23 -3.60 13.33 27.51
CA PHE A 23 -2.99 14.53 28.08
C PHE A 23 -1.58 14.81 27.58
N GLN A 24 -1.00 13.94 26.74
CA GLN A 24 0.33 14.17 26.19
C GLN A 24 0.38 15.37 25.23
N SER A 25 1.60 15.79 24.91
CA SER A 25 1.82 16.83 23.91
C SER A 25 1.44 16.29 22.53
N PHE A 26 0.75 17.13 21.76
CA PHE A 26 0.40 16.84 20.37
C PHE A 26 1.64 16.47 19.54
N TRP A 27 2.75 17.18 19.74
CA TRP A 27 4.00 16.93 19.03
C TRP A 27 4.61 15.55 19.31
N LYS A 28 4.40 15.00 20.52
CA LYS A 28 4.87 13.64 20.85
C LYS A 28 4.09 12.59 20.08
N ALA A 29 2.76 12.72 20.02
CA ALA A 29 1.91 11.81 19.26
C ALA A 29 2.17 11.90 17.75
N LEU A 30 2.35 13.13 17.23
CA LEU A 30 2.73 13.35 15.83
C LEU A 30 4.08 12.70 15.52
N PHE A 31 5.12 12.96 16.32
CA PHE A 31 6.44 12.38 16.10
C PHE A 31 6.43 10.85 16.17
N TYR A 32 5.68 10.28 17.12
CA TYR A 32 5.45 8.84 17.21
C TYR A 32 4.84 8.28 15.92
N LEU A 33 3.76 8.90 15.43
CA LEU A 33 3.10 8.51 14.19
C LEU A 33 4.03 8.60 12.97
N LEU A 34 4.80 9.69 12.87
CA LEU A 34 5.77 9.90 11.79
C LEU A 34 6.79 8.77 11.75
N ILE A 35 7.43 8.46 12.88
CA ILE A 35 8.40 7.36 12.96
C ILE A 35 7.75 6.03 12.56
N LEU A 36 6.56 5.75 13.07
CA LEU A 36 5.87 4.49 12.84
C LEU A 36 5.55 4.28 11.35
N ILE A 37 5.04 5.30 10.66
CA ILE A 37 4.73 5.24 9.22
C ILE A 37 6.03 5.18 8.40
N LEU A 38 7.02 6.01 8.71
CA LEU A 38 8.29 6.04 7.99
C LEU A 38 9.04 4.72 8.12
N LEU A 39 9.12 4.16 9.32
CA LEU A 39 9.80 2.88 9.57
C LEU A 39 9.10 1.73 8.83
N SER A 40 7.78 1.62 9.00
CA SER A 40 6.98 0.59 8.33
C SER A 40 7.10 0.67 6.81
N GLY A 41 6.94 1.88 6.26
CA GLY A 41 7.04 2.12 4.82
C GLY A 41 8.46 1.89 4.27
N SER A 42 9.49 2.27 5.01
CA SER A 42 10.88 2.07 4.60
C SER A 42 11.27 0.60 4.57
N ILE A 43 10.81 -0.20 5.54
CA ILE A 43 11.04 -1.66 5.56
C ILE A 43 10.37 -2.29 4.32
N ILE A 44 9.12 -1.96 4.02
CA ILE A 44 8.41 -2.45 2.83
C ILE A 44 9.16 -2.04 1.56
N ALA A 45 9.54 -0.77 1.42
CA ALA A 45 10.28 -0.27 0.26
C ALA A 45 11.62 -1.00 0.08
N ALA A 46 12.38 -1.20 1.15
CA ALA A 46 13.64 -1.93 1.12
C ALA A 46 13.45 -3.38 0.66
N THR A 47 12.41 -4.08 1.13
CA THR A 47 12.12 -5.45 0.68
C THR A 47 11.68 -5.54 -0.78
N LYS A 48 10.94 -4.55 -1.28
CA LYS A 48 10.56 -4.47 -2.70
C LYS A 48 11.77 -4.24 -3.59
N LEU A 49 12.69 -3.38 -3.15
CA LEU A 49 13.93 -3.12 -3.87
C LEU A 49 14.86 -4.34 -3.85
N SER A 50 14.96 -5.07 -2.74
CA SER A 50 15.82 -6.26 -2.67
C SER A 50 15.30 -7.43 -3.52
N LYS A 51 13.99 -7.52 -3.71
CA LYS A 51 13.34 -8.54 -4.57
C LYS A 51 13.28 -8.13 -6.05
N SER A 52 13.74 -6.93 -6.43
CA SER A 52 13.67 -6.49 -7.82
C SER A 52 14.68 -7.24 -8.69
N GLU A 53 14.20 -7.82 -9.78
CA GLU A 53 15.03 -8.45 -10.81
C GLU A 53 14.95 -7.64 -12.12
N SER A 54 16.03 -7.68 -12.91
CA SER A 54 16.07 -7.07 -14.25
C SER A 54 14.98 -7.64 -15.15
N ILE A 55 14.23 -6.77 -15.84
CA ILE A 55 13.26 -7.16 -16.85
C ILE A 55 13.93 -8.01 -17.92
N ALA A 56 15.11 -7.59 -18.39
CA ALA A 56 15.84 -8.29 -19.44
C ALA A 56 16.19 -9.74 -19.07
N LYS A 57 16.47 -10.01 -17.79
CA LYS A 57 16.67 -11.38 -17.28
C LYS A 57 15.36 -12.18 -17.27
N GLN A 58 14.27 -11.57 -16.80
CA GLN A 58 12.96 -12.22 -16.72
C GLN A 58 12.40 -12.61 -18.09
N ILE A 59 12.71 -11.85 -19.15
CA ILE A 59 12.25 -12.13 -20.52
C ILE A 59 13.24 -12.95 -21.37
N GLN A 60 14.40 -13.31 -20.82
CA GLN A 60 15.44 -14.03 -21.58
C GLN A 60 14.95 -15.39 -22.11
N ASN A 61 14.03 -16.02 -21.38
CA ASN A 61 13.43 -17.32 -21.68
C ASN A 61 12.27 -17.26 -22.69
N LEU A 62 11.92 -16.08 -23.20
CA LEU A 62 10.92 -15.98 -24.27
C LEU A 62 11.33 -16.81 -25.50
N PRO A 63 10.37 -17.42 -26.22
CA PRO A 63 10.66 -18.06 -27.52
C PRO A 63 11.31 -17.08 -28.50
N ASN A 64 12.23 -17.57 -29.34
CA ASN A 64 12.96 -16.70 -30.28
C ASN A 64 12.07 -16.12 -31.39
N ASP A 65 10.95 -16.78 -31.67
CA ASP A 65 9.88 -16.41 -32.58
C ASP A 65 8.79 -15.53 -31.92
N PHE A 66 8.98 -15.11 -30.66
CA PHE A 66 8.06 -14.17 -30.02
C PHE A 66 8.17 -12.78 -30.64
N ILE A 67 7.05 -12.29 -31.17
CA ILE A 67 6.90 -11.02 -31.87
C ILE A 67 5.68 -10.27 -31.33
N ILE A 68 5.77 -8.95 -31.27
CA ILE A 68 4.61 -8.06 -31.05
C ILE A 68 4.49 -7.13 -32.26
N ASN A 69 3.34 -7.12 -32.92
CA ASN A 69 3.01 -6.26 -34.06
C ASN A 69 1.65 -5.57 -33.86
N SER A 70 1.16 -4.86 -34.88
CA SER A 70 -0.10 -4.11 -34.80
C SER A 70 -1.34 -4.99 -34.71
N GLU A 71 -1.22 -6.26 -35.12
CA GLU A 71 -2.30 -7.25 -35.08
C GLU A 71 -2.33 -8.00 -33.74
N GLY A 72 -1.20 -8.06 -33.01
CA GLY A 72 -1.13 -8.80 -31.77
C GLY A 72 0.27 -9.16 -31.29
N ALA A 73 0.32 -10.00 -30.26
CA ALA A 73 1.53 -10.67 -29.78
C ALA A 73 1.47 -12.17 -30.10
N THR A 74 2.61 -12.78 -30.39
CA THR A 74 2.72 -14.24 -30.56
C THR A 74 2.15 -14.94 -29.32
N SER A 75 1.24 -15.92 -29.51
CA SER A 75 0.67 -16.65 -28.38
C SER A 75 1.74 -17.48 -27.68
N LEU A 76 1.68 -17.49 -26.35
CA LEU A 76 2.55 -18.28 -25.50
C LEU A 76 1.76 -19.44 -24.91
N ASN A 77 2.35 -20.64 -24.94
CA ASN A 77 1.76 -21.84 -24.31
C ASN A 77 1.69 -21.70 -22.78
N GLU A 78 2.62 -20.95 -22.19
CA GLU A 78 2.67 -20.69 -20.75
C GLU A 78 2.73 -19.18 -20.48
N VAL A 79 2.04 -18.75 -19.43
CA VAL A 79 1.97 -17.34 -19.05
C VAL A 79 3.28 -16.91 -18.38
N LEU A 80 3.95 -15.93 -18.96
CA LEU A 80 5.16 -15.32 -18.38
C LEU A 80 4.80 -14.11 -17.52
N GLN A 81 5.37 -14.03 -16.32
CA GLN A 81 5.21 -12.89 -15.40
C GLN A 81 6.52 -12.15 -15.22
N ILE A 82 6.51 -10.87 -15.58
CA ILE A 82 7.59 -9.93 -15.30
C ILE A 82 7.21 -9.13 -14.06
N LYS A 83 7.92 -9.38 -12.96
CA LYS A 83 7.66 -8.80 -11.64
C LYS A 83 8.51 -7.56 -11.43
N LEU A 84 7.86 -6.45 -11.10
CA LEU A 84 8.46 -5.15 -10.79
C LEU A 84 8.03 -4.68 -9.39
N PRO A 85 8.45 -5.39 -8.33
CA PRO A 85 8.03 -5.07 -6.96
C PRO A 85 8.42 -3.65 -6.53
N GLN A 86 9.52 -3.12 -7.05
CA GLN A 86 10.01 -1.76 -6.80
C GLN A 86 9.07 -0.64 -7.25
N VAL A 87 8.10 -0.94 -8.14
CA VAL A 87 7.07 -0.02 -8.62
C VAL A 87 5.66 -0.63 -8.51
N ASP A 88 5.48 -1.62 -7.62
CA ASP A 88 4.18 -2.29 -7.37
C ASP A 88 3.48 -2.83 -8.65
N THR A 89 4.24 -3.22 -9.67
CA THR A 89 3.70 -3.58 -11.00
C THR A 89 4.10 -4.99 -11.42
N VAL A 90 3.20 -5.69 -12.11
CA VAL A 90 3.49 -6.95 -12.80
C VAL A 90 3.03 -6.88 -14.24
N ILE A 91 3.85 -7.36 -15.17
CA ILE A 91 3.49 -7.51 -16.58
C ILE A 91 3.25 -8.99 -16.84
N VAL A 92 2.13 -9.31 -17.46
CA VAL A 92 1.71 -10.69 -17.74
C VAL A 92 1.62 -10.86 -19.25
N LEU A 93 2.34 -11.83 -19.79
CA LEU A 93 2.40 -12.15 -21.22
C LEU A 93 1.82 -13.53 -21.46
N GLY A 94 0.90 -13.67 -22.43
CA GLY A 94 0.35 -14.96 -22.86
C GLY A 94 -1.17 -15.01 -22.88
N GLU A 95 -1.72 -16.07 -23.49
CA GLU A 95 -3.17 -16.27 -23.63
C GLU A 95 -3.80 -16.67 -22.28
N ASN A 96 -5.00 -16.19 -21.96
CA ASN A 96 -5.67 -16.35 -20.64
C ASN A 96 -4.97 -15.66 -19.45
N SER A 97 -4.19 -14.60 -19.72
CA SER A 97 -3.44 -13.84 -18.71
C SER A 97 -4.28 -13.36 -17.50
N SER A 98 -5.60 -13.20 -17.69
CA SER A 98 -6.54 -12.73 -16.66
C SER A 98 -7.00 -13.80 -15.65
N GLN A 99 -6.87 -15.11 -15.93
CA GLN A 99 -7.53 -16.16 -15.13
C GLN A 99 -6.57 -17.08 -14.36
N GLN A 100 -5.28 -17.16 -14.70
CA GLN A 100 -4.38 -18.19 -14.15
C GLN A 100 -3.17 -17.66 -13.38
N VAL A 101 -3.07 -16.35 -13.17
CA VAL A 101 -1.86 -15.73 -12.59
C VAL A 101 -2.08 -15.18 -11.18
N SER A 102 -1.22 -15.58 -10.24
CA SER A 102 -1.14 -14.94 -8.94
C SER A 102 -0.53 -13.53 -9.07
N LEU A 103 -1.38 -12.52 -8.90
CA LEU A 103 -1.00 -11.10 -8.89
C LEU A 103 -0.73 -10.58 -7.47
N GLN A 104 -0.57 -11.50 -6.51
CA GLN A 104 -0.38 -11.15 -5.10
C GLN A 104 0.88 -10.29 -4.92
N GLY A 105 0.76 -9.25 -4.10
CA GLY A 105 1.88 -8.36 -3.78
C GLY A 105 2.01 -7.17 -4.73
N PHE A 106 1.27 -7.15 -5.84
CA PHE A 106 1.29 -6.07 -6.83
C PHE A 106 -0.01 -5.26 -6.79
N LYS A 107 0.09 -3.96 -7.11
CA LYS A 107 -1.07 -3.06 -7.18
C LYS A 107 -1.49 -2.81 -8.62
N ASN A 108 -0.52 -2.79 -9.54
CA ASN A 108 -0.73 -2.51 -10.95
C ASN A 108 -0.43 -3.76 -11.78
N VAL A 109 -1.17 -3.92 -12.87
CA VAL A 109 -0.98 -5.01 -13.82
C VAL A 109 -1.03 -4.48 -15.24
N ILE A 110 -0.15 -5.03 -16.07
CA ILE A 110 -0.14 -4.83 -17.52
C ILE A 110 -0.33 -6.21 -18.14
N TYR A 111 -1.38 -6.40 -18.91
CA TYR A 111 -1.63 -7.62 -19.66
C TYR A 111 -1.25 -7.41 -21.12
N LEU A 112 -0.47 -8.34 -21.65
CA LEU A 112 -0.11 -8.45 -23.06
C LEU A 112 -0.66 -9.79 -23.56
N ASP A 113 -1.92 -9.78 -24.01
CA ASP A 113 -2.58 -10.96 -24.58
C ASP A 113 -2.27 -11.07 -26.08
N ALA A 114 -2.67 -12.17 -26.71
CA ALA A 114 -2.40 -12.39 -28.14
C ALA A 114 -3.00 -11.31 -29.06
N LYS A 115 -4.16 -10.74 -28.73
CA LYS A 115 -4.88 -9.79 -29.62
C LYS A 115 -5.02 -8.37 -29.06
N ASN A 116 -4.96 -8.23 -27.74
CA ASN A 116 -5.18 -6.96 -27.06
C ASN A 116 -4.17 -6.83 -25.93
N TRP A 117 -3.94 -5.59 -25.50
CA TRP A 117 -3.22 -5.32 -24.27
C TRP A 117 -4.11 -4.54 -23.32
N SER A 118 -3.80 -4.54 -22.03
CA SER A 118 -4.50 -3.69 -21.08
C SER A 118 -3.60 -3.27 -19.93
N VAL A 119 -3.93 -2.14 -19.32
CA VAL A 119 -3.27 -1.63 -18.12
C VAL A 119 -4.35 -1.34 -17.10
N GLY A 120 -4.08 -1.68 -15.83
CA GLY A 120 -4.96 -1.29 -14.76
C GLY A 120 -4.47 -1.72 -13.39
N ARG A 121 -5.42 -1.79 -12.46
CA ARG A 121 -5.17 -2.12 -11.07
C ARG A 121 -5.57 -3.57 -10.82
N VAL A 122 -4.75 -4.29 -10.06
CA VAL A 122 -5.07 -5.66 -9.64
C VAL A 122 -6.41 -5.68 -8.93
N SER A 123 -7.25 -6.67 -9.25
CA SER A 123 -8.63 -6.84 -8.75
C SER A 123 -9.67 -5.82 -9.25
N TYR A 124 -9.35 -5.00 -10.26
CA TYR A 124 -10.31 -4.13 -10.94
C TYR A 124 -10.39 -4.48 -12.43
N PRO A 125 -11.56 -4.28 -13.08
CA PRO A 125 -11.69 -4.51 -14.52
C PRO A 125 -10.74 -3.59 -15.30
N THR A 126 -10.02 -4.16 -16.27
CA THR A 126 -9.13 -3.41 -17.17
C THR A 126 -9.84 -3.13 -18.49
N LYS A 127 -9.47 -2.02 -19.14
CA LYS A 127 -9.94 -1.72 -20.50
C LYS A 127 -8.99 -2.36 -21.50
N GLN A 128 -9.53 -3.17 -22.41
CA GLN A 128 -8.76 -3.73 -23.52
C GLN A 128 -8.42 -2.63 -24.54
N LEU A 129 -7.17 -2.62 -24.99
CA LEU A 129 -6.58 -1.69 -25.95
C LEU A 129 -6.02 -2.49 -27.12
N ASN A 130 -6.12 -1.91 -28.31
CA ASN A 130 -5.56 -2.48 -29.54
C ASN A 130 -4.04 -2.23 -29.59
N TYR A 131 -3.29 -3.21 -30.08
CA TYR A 131 -1.84 -3.11 -30.31
C TYR A 131 -1.43 -2.04 -31.34
N GLU A 132 -2.34 -1.61 -32.22
CA GLU A 132 -2.14 -0.44 -33.08
C GLU A 132 -1.70 0.82 -32.28
N TYR A 133 -2.18 0.96 -31.04
CA TYR A 133 -1.84 2.08 -30.15
C TYR A 133 -0.79 1.72 -29.10
N PHE A 134 -0.06 0.61 -29.26
CA PHE A 134 0.94 0.18 -28.29
C PHE A 134 2.14 1.14 -28.31
N PRO A 135 2.51 1.78 -27.18
CA PRO A 135 3.49 2.89 -27.19
C PRO A 135 4.88 2.55 -27.73
N PHE A 136 5.26 1.27 -27.71
CA PHE A 136 6.56 0.81 -28.17
C PHE A 136 6.55 0.37 -29.65
N LEU A 137 5.37 0.25 -30.26
CA LEU A 137 5.18 -0.16 -31.64
C LEU A 137 5.28 1.05 -32.58
N LYS A 138 6.50 1.44 -32.98
CA LYS A 138 6.74 2.57 -33.90
C LYS A 138 6.70 2.11 -35.37
N ASP A 139 5.56 1.62 -35.82
CA ASP A 139 5.32 1.10 -37.19
C ASP A 139 6.21 -0.09 -37.58
N LYS A 140 6.71 -0.83 -36.60
CA LYS A 140 7.58 -2.00 -36.77
C LYS A 140 7.15 -3.13 -35.85
N GLU A 141 7.44 -4.35 -36.27
CA GLU A 141 7.34 -5.53 -35.42
C GLU A 141 8.45 -5.51 -34.36
N LEU A 142 8.10 -5.82 -33.11
CA LEU A 142 9.04 -5.96 -32.00
C LEU A 142 9.42 -7.41 -31.85
N THR A 143 10.67 -7.74 -32.17
CA THR A 143 11.22 -9.09 -31.97
C THR A 143 11.69 -9.28 -30.54
N LYS A 144 11.97 -10.53 -30.12
CA LYS A 144 12.62 -10.82 -28.84
C LYS A 144 13.89 -9.99 -28.60
N SER A 145 14.74 -9.79 -29.62
CA SER A 145 15.94 -8.96 -29.49
C SER A 145 15.61 -7.50 -29.17
N ASP A 146 14.58 -6.94 -29.82
CA ASP A 146 14.13 -5.57 -29.56
C ASP A 146 13.58 -5.45 -28.14
N LEU A 147 12.79 -6.42 -27.69
CA LEU A 147 12.24 -6.46 -26.34
C LEU A 147 13.35 -6.53 -25.27
N ILE A 148 14.41 -7.30 -25.50
CA ILE A 148 15.58 -7.34 -24.62
C ILE A 148 16.28 -5.98 -24.56
N GLN A 149 16.43 -5.30 -25.69
CA GLN A 149 17.05 -3.97 -25.73
C GLN A 149 16.18 -2.92 -25.01
N ILE A 150 14.87 -2.92 -25.28
CA ILE A 150 13.90 -2.04 -24.60
C ILE A 150 13.93 -2.31 -23.09
N SER A 151 13.98 -3.57 -22.69
CA SER A 151 13.98 -3.99 -21.29
C SER A 151 15.23 -3.54 -20.54
N LYS A 152 16.42 -3.54 -21.19
CA LYS A 152 17.64 -2.97 -20.60
C LYS A 152 17.51 -1.46 -20.36
N ASN A 153 16.97 -0.73 -21.33
CA ASN A 153 16.74 0.72 -21.18
C ASN A 153 15.70 1.02 -20.08
N LEU A 154 14.65 0.20 -19.98
CA LEU A 154 13.65 0.30 -18.92
C LEU A 154 14.24 -0.05 -17.55
N ASP A 155 15.11 -1.05 -17.45
CA ASP A 155 15.79 -1.40 -16.19
C ASP A 155 16.60 -0.22 -15.65
N GLU A 156 17.37 0.46 -16.50
CA GLU A 156 18.13 1.66 -16.13
C GLU A 156 17.21 2.82 -15.73
N THR A 157 16.13 3.03 -16.48
CA THR A 157 15.14 4.06 -16.20
C THR A 157 14.46 3.80 -14.85
N ILE A 158 13.99 2.57 -14.61
CA ILE A 158 13.34 2.17 -13.37
C ILE A 158 14.31 2.28 -12.20
N LYS A 159 15.57 1.84 -12.35
CA LYS A 159 16.58 1.97 -11.29
C LYS A 159 16.78 3.44 -10.88
N THR A 160 16.79 4.35 -11.84
CA THR A 160 16.93 5.79 -11.61
C THR A 160 15.66 6.41 -10.99
N PHE A 161 14.48 5.97 -11.44
CA PHE A 161 13.19 6.52 -11.00
C PHE A 161 12.68 5.93 -9.67
N THR A 162 13.08 4.71 -9.33
CA THR A 162 12.59 3.96 -8.16
C THR A 162 12.74 4.73 -6.85
N PRO A 163 13.89 5.35 -6.52
CA PRO A 163 14.01 6.12 -5.28
C PRO A 163 13.00 7.25 -5.17
N LEU A 164 12.77 7.97 -6.28
CA LEU A 164 11.78 9.05 -6.34
C LEU A 164 10.36 8.50 -6.18
N TYR A 165 10.03 7.41 -6.87
CA TYR A 165 8.73 6.75 -6.73
C TYR A 165 8.46 6.34 -5.28
N GLN A 166 9.42 5.68 -4.61
CA GLN A 166 9.28 5.24 -3.23
C GLN A 166 9.16 6.42 -2.26
N TYR A 167 9.93 7.48 -2.48
CA TYR A 167 9.85 8.71 -1.69
C TYR A 167 8.47 9.36 -1.79
N VAL A 168 7.98 9.58 -3.01
CA VAL A 168 6.65 10.17 -3.27
C VAL A 168 5.56 9.28 -2.70
N HIS A 169 5.67 7.95 -2.87
CA HIS A 169 4.70 7.01 -2.32
C HIS A 169 4.62 7.09 -0.78
N LEU A 170 5.77 7.11 -0.11
CA LEU A 170 5.84 7.20 1.35
C LEU A 170 5.31 8.56 1.85
N PHE A 171 5.65 9.64 1.15
CA PHE A 171 5.18 10.99 1.48
C PHE A 171 3.67 11.13 1.33
N LEU A 172 3.08 10.66 0.22
CA LEU A 172 1.63 10.65 0.04
C LEU A 172 0.94 9.76 1.09
N ASN A 173 1.52 8.59 1.40
CA ASN A 173 1.00 7.72 2.44
C ASN A 173 0.94 8.45 3.79
N LEU A 174 1.98 9.20 4.15
CA LEU A 174 2.01 10.00 5.36
C LEU A 174 0.90 11.06 5.38
N ILE A 175 0.74 11.82 4.29
CA ILE A 175 -0.31 12.84 4.17
C ILE A 175 -1.69 12.23 4.35
N VAL A 176 -1.97 11.11 3.68
CA VAL A 176 -3.26 10.42 3.78
C VAL A 176 -3.56 10.00 5.21
N HIS A 177 -2.57 9.48 5.95
CA HIS A 177 -2.75 9.13 7.36
C HIS A 177 -3.06 10.36 8.21
N LEU A 178 -2.30 11.45 8.06
CA LEU A 178 -2.54 12.69 8.81
C LEU A 178 -3.93 13.28 8.54
N LEU A 179 -4.36 13.26 7.27
CA LEU A 179 -5.67 13.73 6.86
C LEU A 179 -6.78 12.86 7.46
N LEU A 180 -6.68 11.53 7.35
CA LEU A 180 -7.70 10.62 7.86
C LEU A 180 -7.79 10.63 9.38
N ILE A 181 -6.66 10.70 10.11
CA ILE A 181 -6.66 10.88 11.56
C ILE A 181 -7.35 12.19 11.93
N SER A 182 -7.09 13.27 11.20
CA SER A 182 -7.72 14.56 11.47
C SER A 182 -9.23 14.52 11.23
N ILE A 183 -9.69 13.83 10.17
CA ILE A 183 -11.12 13.60 9.94
C ILE A 183 -11.74 12.76 11.06
N LEU A 184 -11.08 11.67 11.48
CA LEU A 184 -11.56 10.83 12.59
C LEU A 184 -11.61 11.61 13.90
N ALA A 185 -10.62 12.45 14.16
CA ALA A 185 -10.58 13.30 15.34
C ALA A 185 -11.69 14.34 15.34
N PHE A 186 -11.99 14.92 14.18
CA PHE A 186 -13.11 15.85 14.00
C PHE A 186 -14.47 15.15 14.17
N ALA A 187 -14.64 13.96 13.63
CA ALA A 187 -15.84 13.15 13.83
C ALA A 187 -16.00 12.77 15.32
N GLY A 188 -14.94 12.33 15.97
CA GLY A 188 -14.94 11.98 17.39
C GLY A 188 -15.23 13.17 18.31
N SER A 189 -14.70 14.35 18.00
CA SER A 189 -14.96 15.57 18.77
C SER A 189 -16.37 16.13 18.54
N SER A 190 -17.04 15.78 17.44
CA SER A 190 -18.44 16.18 17.21
C SER A 190 -19.40 15.57 18.25
N PHE A 191 -18.99 14.48 18.91
CA PHE A 191 -19.71 13.88 20.05
C PHE A 191 -19.46 14.60 21.38
N ARG A 192 -18.91 15.82 21.38
CA ARG A 192 -18.60 16.59 22.61
C ARG A 192 -19.80 16.81 23.53
N LYS A 193 -21.03 16.82 22.99
CA LYS A 193 -22.27 16.91 23.78
C LYS A 193 -22.54 15.66 24.62
N LEU A 194 -21.96 14.52 24.24
CA LEU A 194 -22.10 13.23 24.94
C LEU A 194 -20.86 12.90 25.77
N LEU A 195 -19.68 13.37 25.36
CA LEU A 195 -18.38 13.00 25.95
C LEU A 195 -17.51 14.26 26.04
N PRO A 196 -17.05 14.72 27.22
CA PRO A 196 -16.31 15.98 27.38
C PRO A 196 -14.85 15.87 26.89
N ILE A 197 -14.64 15.46 25.64
CA ILE A 197 -13.32 15.27 25.04
C ILE A 197 -13.00 16.34 23.99
N THR A 198 -11.75 16.77 23.95
CA THR A 198 -11.26 17.78 22.99
C THR A 198 -10.78 17.12 21.69
N TYR A 199 -10.78 17.88 20.59
CA TYR A 199 -10.22 17.43 19.30
C TYR A 199 -8.77 16.92 19.45
N LYS A 200 -7.95 17.64 20.23
CA LYS A 200 -6.56 17.28 20.49
C LYS A 200 -6.46 15.89 21.13
N GLU A 201 -7.28 15.61 22.13
CA GLU A 201 -7.27 14.33 22.85
C GLU A 201 -7.70 13.17 21.94
N VAL A 202 -8.76 13.36 21.15
CA VAL A 202 -9.20 12.34 20.18
C VAL A 202 -8.09 12.09 19.15
N TRP A 203 -7.47 13.14 18.63
CA TRP A 203 -6.38 13.03 17.66
C TRP A 203 -5.21 12.21 18.21
N ILE A 204 -4.80 12.48 19.46
CA ILE A 204 -3.74 11.74 20.15
C ILE A 204 -4.13 10.26 20.32
N ILE A 205 -5.37 9.98 20.76
CA ILE A 205 -5.87 8.61 20.91
C ILE A 205 -5.85 7.86 19.57
N THR A 206 -6.31 8.49 18.50
CA THR A 206 -6.35 7.90 17.16
C THR A 206 -4.94 7.62 16.62
N CYS A 207 -3.95 8.47 16.89
CA CYS A 207 -2.55 8.21 16.53
C CYS A 207 -2.01 6.93 17.16
N TYR A 208 -2.31 6.68 18.44
CA TYR A 208 -1.91 5.44 19.11
C TYR A 208 -2.75 4.23 18.64
N GLY A 209 -4.00 4.44 18.25
CA GLY A 209 -4.86 3.39 17.68
C GLY A 209 -4.40 2.83 16.34
N ILE A 210 -3.52 3.54 15.63
CA ILE A 210 -2.99 3.14 14.32
C ILE A 210 -1.90 2.07 14.40
N THR A 211 -1.28 1.89 15.57
CA THR A 211 -0.10 1.04 15.75
C THR A 211 -0.35 -0.43 15.42
N ALA A 212 -1.37 -1.06 15.98
CA ALA A 212 -1.61 -2.46 15.67
C ALA A 212 -2.01 -2.66 14.18
N PRO A 213 -2.95 -1.86 13.62
CA PRO A 213 -3.34 -1.99 12.21
C PRO A 213 -2.17 -1.79 11.24
N ILE A 214 -1.26 -0.84 11.49
CA ILE A 214 -0.15 -0.57 10.58
C ILE A 214 0.89 -1.68 10.60
N LEU A 215 1.17 -2.27 11.77
CA LEU A 215 2.08 -3.40 11.87
C LEU A 215 1.48 -4.66 11.22
N VAL A 216 0.19 -4.93 11.42
CA VAL A 216 -0.50 -6.04 10.74
C VAL A 216 -0.44 -5.86 9.23
N LYS A 217 -0.79 -4.67 8.72
CA LYS A 217 -0.68 -4.36 7.28
C LYS A 217 0.75 -4.54 6.78
N THR A 218 1.73 -4.06 7.54
CA THR A 218 3.15 -4.19 7.18
C THR A 218 3.57 -5.64 7.08
N PHE A 219 3.20 -6.46 8.06
CA PHE A 219 3.50 -7.89 8.06
C PHE A 219 2.88 -8.62 6.84
N ILE A 220 1.61 -8.35 6.55
CA ILE A 220 0.90 -8.91 5.39
C ILE A 220 1.61 -8.51 4.07
N GLU A 221 2.00 -7.24 3.92
CA GLU A 221 2.70 -6.77 2.72
C GLU A 221 4.11 -7.37 2.60
N LEU A 222 4.83 -7.58 3.70
CA LEU A 222 6.15 -8.22 3.68
C LEU A 222 6.10 -9.69 3.24
N LEU A 223 5.01 -10.39 3.59
CA LEU A 223 4.73 -11.74 3.09
C LEU A 223 4.36 -11.75 1.59
N GLY A 224 4.16 -10.58 0.97
CA GLY A 224 3.76 -10.46 -0.42
C GLY A 224 2.27 -10.65 -0.66
N PHE A 225 1.44 -10.59 0.39
CA PHE A 225 0.00 -10.67 0.24
C PHE A 225 -0.62 -9.30 -0.02
N THR A 226 -1.58 -9.27 -0.93
CA THR A 226 -2.46 -8.12 -1.18
C THR A 226 -3.89 -8.54 -0.90
N ILE A 227 -4.45 -8.04 0.21
CA ILE A 227 -5.82 -8.33 0.59
C ILE A 227 -6.71 -7.17 0.09
N PRO A 228 -7.67 -7.43 -0.81
CA PRO A 228 -8.66 -6.43 -1.20
C PRO A 228 -9.36 -5.85 0.04
N MET A 229 -9.64 -4.55 0.05
CA MET A 229 -10.30 -3.86 1.16
C MET A 229 -9.55 -3.87 2.51
N LEU A 230 -8.31 -4.37 2.60
CA LEU A 230 -7.52 -4.32 3.83
C LEU A 230 -7.35 -2.90 4.37
N THR A 231 -7.15 -1.92 3.47
CA THR A 231 -7.09 -0.51 3.84
C THR A 231 -8.40 -0.02 4.46
N THR A 232 -9.55 -0.50 3.98
CA THR A 232 -10.86 -0.15 4.54
C THR A 232 -11.01 -0.75 5.94
N PHE A 233 -10.73 -2.04 6.10
CA PHE A 233 -10.77 -2.70 7.42
C PHE A 233 -9.80 -2.07 8.41
N TYR A 234 -8.59 -1.73 7.95
CA TYR A 234 -7.60 -0.99 8.73
C TYR A 234 -8.21 0.27 9.36
N TRP A 235 -8.89 1.10 8.57
CA TRP A 235 -9.46 2.35 9.07
C TRP A 235 -10.68 2.14 9.95
N ILE A 236 -11.49 1.12 9.68
CA ILE A 236 -12.61 0.72 10.54
C ILE A 236 -12.10 0.33 11.93
N VAL A 237 -11.04 -0.48 12.01
CA VAL A 237 -10.44 -0.88 13.28
C VAL A 237 -9.92 0.33 14.06
N VAL A 238 -9.25 1.27 13.40
CA VAL A 238 -8.77 2.52 14.03
C VAL A 238 -9.93 3.36 14.56
N ALA A 239 -11.01 3.49 13.79
CA ALA A 239 -12.20 4.23 14.20
C ALA A 239 -12.89 3.59 15.42
N LEU A 240 -13.10 2.26 15.39
CA LEU A 240 -13.67 1.51 16.51
C LEU A 240 -12.82 1.63 17.77
N PHE A 241 -11.49 1.46 17.64
CA PHE A 241 -10.58 1.62 18.75
C PHE A 241 -10.66 3.02 19.38
N SER A 242 -10.71 4.06 18.53
CA SER A 242 -10.84 5.44 19.00
C SER A 242 -12.15 5.62 19.77
N ILE A 243 -13.29 5.19 19.21
CA ILE A 243 -14.61 5.30 19.85
C ILE A 243 -14.66 4.54 21.18
N LEU A 244 -14.15 3.31 21.23
CA LEU A 244 -14.11 2.51 22.45
C LEU A 244 -13.26 3.16 23.54
N THR A 245 -12.14 3.79 23.16
CA THR A 245 -11.28 4.48 24.10
C THR A 245 -11.94 5.73 24.68
N ILE A 246 -12.64 6.51 23.84
CA ILE A 246 -13.39 7.68 24.31
C ILE A 246 -14.52 7.24 25.25
N ARG A 247 -15.25 6.17 24.91
CA ARG A 247 -16.30 5.61 25.77
C ARG A 247 -15.76 5.14 27.11
N HIS A 248 -14.59 4.49 27.13
CA HIS A 248 -13.95 4.04 28.36
C HIS A 248 -13.58 5.22 29.28
N ILE A 249 -13.07 6.32 28.71
CA ILE A 249 -12.77 7.55 29.47
C ILE A 249 -14.02 8.05 30.19
N HIS A 250 -15.14 8.17 29.48
CA HIS A 250 -16.38 8.66 30.06
C HIS A 250 -16.92 7.78 31.18
N LEU A 251 -16.94 6.46 30.98
CA LEU A 251 -17.35 5.51 32.01
C LEU A 251 -16.46 5.61 33.26
N SER A 252 -15.16 5.79 33.08
CA SER A 252 -14.23 5.95 34.21
C SER A 252 -14.46 7.25 34.99
N GLU A 253 -14.84 8.33 34.31
CA GLU A 253 -15.13 9.62 34.93
C GLU A 253 -16.48 9.60 35.68
N GLU A 254 -17.51 8.92 35.15
CA GLU A 254 -18.79 8.73 35.84
C GLU A 254 -18.63 7.95 37.15
N ILE A 255 -17.85 6.87 37.15
CA ILE A 255 -17.60 6.06 38.34
C ILE A 255 -16.90 6.88 39.43
N VAL A 256 -15.93 7.72 39.06
CA VAL A 256 -15.22 8.58 40.02
C VAL A 256 -16.16 9.64 40.61
N ASN A 257 -16.99 10.27 39.78
CA ASN A 257 -17.94 11.29 40.24
C ASN A 257 -19.07 10.73 41.11
N GLN A 258 -19.44 9.46 40.96
CA GLN A 258 -20.40 8.79 41.84
C GLN A 258 -19.79 8.37 43.19
N ALA A 259 -18.47 8.28 43.29
CA ALA A 259 -17.74 7.88 44.49
C ALA A 259 -17.25 9.06 45.36
N SER A 260 -17.35 10.30 44.84
CA SER A 260 -16.97 11.56 45.50
C SER A 260 -18.17 12.29 46.09
#